data_AF-A0A7I9Y470-F1
#
_entry.id   AF-A0A7I9Y470-F1
#
_cell.length_a   1.000
_cell.length_b   1.000
_cell.length_c   1.000
_cell.angle_alpha   90.00
_cell.angle_beta   90.00
_cell.angle_gamma   90.00
#
_symmetry.space_group_name_H-M   'P 1'
#
loop_
_entity.id
_entity.type
_entity.pdbx_description
1 polymer ?
#
loop_
_entity_poly.entity_id
_entity_poly.type
_entity_poly.pdbx_seq_one_letter_code
_entity_poly.pdbx_strand_id
1 'polypeptide(L)'
;MGPAHSFGYHPDPEQLHVALDRGEFARALILDGPVRAMVSSVAECRVLGKPEVELPEGLYWFQGIDGGAFILQVAIGAPTGDATVVPLDQLHDDHPLMAAFGWAEHLWLGAQLVPAPRFEVNEAAVTHPGDADVVIRDRVFHGGPSGQWSYTVIVEGRQQNVIESSLKARPELDDPRNWVTREPTPARRFGATLTRAKLQSKFANTLFSFRATRTTFRPYQFKPVLKLLQTGKARILIADEVGLGKTIEAGLIWTELEARREADRVLIVCPAGLVGKWKEEMDDRFEFDVVELDSKTLQTFLERHRQNRLPRRQAYICSIERLRSWAGIEELDDLPPEFDLIIVDEAHSMRNQDTKSYALGTRLSDWADNLVFLTATPINLRQEDLLNLLELLAPGDYEPSR
;
A
#
# COMPACT_ATOMS: atom_id res chain seq x y z
N MET A 1 -24.16 14.54 -21.45
CA MET A 1 -25.58 14.58 -21.05
C MET A 1 -25.58 14.60 -19.53
N GLY A 2 -26.17 15.62 -18.90
CA GLY A 2 -26.27 15.66 -17.43
C GLY A 2 -27.07 14.47 -16.90
N PRO A 3 -27.01 14.17 -15.59
CA PRO A 3 -27.81 13.08 -15.02
C PRO A 3 -29.29 13.36 -15.33
N ALA A 4 -29.95 12.42 -16.01
CA ALA A 4 -31.36 12.55 -16.34
C ALA A 4 -32.19 12.57 -15.05
N HIS A 5 -32.80 13.71 -14.75
CA HIS A 5 -33.67 13.88 -13.59
C HIS A 5 -34.85 12.88 -13.69
N SER A 6 -34.92 11.95 -12.74
CA SER A 6 -35.88 10.84 -12.75
C SER A 6 -36.26 10.39 -11.35
N PHE A 7 -37.43 9.78 -11.23
CA PHE A 7 -37.81 9.01 -10.05
C PHE A 7 -37.69 7.52 -10.37
N GLY A 8 -37.41 6.71 -9.37
CA GLY A 8 -37.44 5.27 -9.57
C GLY A 8 -37.58 4.46 -8.31
N TYR A 9 -37.77 3.17 -8.52
CA TYR A 9 -38.00 2.15 -7.52
C TYR A 9 -37.29 0.85 -7.92
N HIS A 10 -36.72 0.17 -6.92
CA HIS A 10 -36.13 -1.15 -7.02
C HIS A 10 -36.66 -2.03 -5.87
N PRO A 11 -37.09 -3.28 -6.12
CA PRO A 11 -37.71 -4.12 -5.10
C PRO A 11 -36.76 -4.59 -3.98
N ASP A 12 -35.45 -4.56 -4.24
CA ASP A 12 -34.44 -4.92 -3.24
C ASP A 12 -33.94 -3.64 -2.51
N PRO A 13 -34.25 -3.46 -1.21
CA PRO A 13 -33.84 -2.28 -0.44
C PRO A 13 -32.33 -2.24 -0.14
N GLU A 14 -31.59 -3.34 -0.28
CA GLU A 14 -30.14 -3.37 -0.02
C GLU A 14 -29.30 -2.93 -1.23
N GLN A 15 -29.89 -2.84 -2.43
CA GLN A 15 -29.18 -2.46 -3.66
C GLN A 15 -28.98 -0.95 -3.84
N LEU A 16 -28.32 -0.32 -2.86
CA LEU A 16 -28.05 1.11 -2.81
C LEU A 16 -27.36 1.67 -4.08
N HIS A 17 -26.46 0.89 -4.69
CA HIS A 17 -25.74 1.27 -5.90
C HIS A 17 -26.68 1.60 -7.08
N VAL A 18 -27.85 0.94 -7.17
CA VAL A 18 -28.85 1.20 -8.22
C VAL A 18 -29.34 2.65 -8.22
N ALA A 19 -29.39 3.28 -7.04
CA ALA A 19 -29.69 4.69 -6.89
C ALA A 19 -28.41 5.55 -7.00
N LEU A 20 -27.35 5.22 -6.24
CA LEU A 20 -26.15 6.04 -6.13
C LEU A 20 -25.36 6.19 -7.46
N ASP A 21 -25.40 5.19 -8.35
CA ASP A 21 -24.77 5.27 -9.68
C ASP A 21 -25.43 6.33 -10.59
N ARG A 22 -26.61 6.85 -10.20
CA ARG A 22 -27.39 7.83 -10.96
C ARG A 22 -27.08 9.27 -10.57
N GLY A 23 -26.32 9.50 -9.49
CA GLY A 23 -25.90 10.84 -9.07
C GLY A 23 -25.78 11.00 -7.57
N GLU A 24 -25.54 12.25 -7.14
CA GLU A 24 -25.41 12.61 -5.73
C GLU A 24 -26.78 12.84 -5.08
N PHE A 25 -26.92 12.37 -3.83
CA PHE A 25 -28.16 12.51 -3.05
C PHE A 25 -27.86 13.27 -1.76
N ALA A 26 -28.67 14.29 -1.49
CA ALA A 26 -28.51 15.13 -0.31
C ALA A 26 -29.16 14.48 0.93
N ARG A 27 -30.30 13.81 0.73
CA ARG A 27 -31.16 13.31 1.81
C ARG A 27 -31.41 11.81 1.66
N ALA A 28 -31.38 11.06 2.75
CA ALA A 28 -31.87 9.68 2.78
C ALA A 28 -32.77 9.42 3.99
N LEU A 29 -33.92 8.78 3.76
CA LEU A 29 -34.83 8.31 4.80
C LEU A 29 -34.90 6.79 4.77
N ILE A 30 -34.72 6.15 5.92
CA ILE A 30 -34.79 4.70 6.08
C ILE A 30 -35.97 4.36 6.98
N LEU A 31 -36.89 3.54 6.48
CA LEU A 31 -38.06 3.07 7.19
C LEU A 31 -37.84 1.62 7.62
N ASP A 32 -37.94 1.36 8.93
CA ASP A 32 -37.82 0.02 9.55
C ASP A 32 -36.54 -0.78 9.23
N GLY A 33 -35.48 -0.10 8.77
CA GLY A 33 -34.23 -0.73 8.35
C GLY A 33 -33.02 -0.34 9.19
N PRO A 34 -31.99 -1.21 9.29
CA PRO A 34 -30.70 -0.83 9.84
C PRO A 34 -29.97 0.14 8.91
N VAL A 35 -29.36 1.19 9.46
CA VAL A 35 -28.54 2.11 8.65
C VAL A 35 -27.10 1.60 8.61
N ARG A 36 -26.62 1.28 7.41
CA ARG A 36 -25.27 0.78 7.14
C ARG A 36 -24.48 1.80 6.29
N ALA A 37 -24.34 1.52 5.00
CA ALA A 37 -23.53 2.32 4.08
C ALA A 37 -24.16 3.69 3.71
N MET A 38 -25.50 3.78 3.71
CA MET A 38 -26.24 4.97 3.26
C MET A 38 -25.76 6.27 3.91
N VAL A 39 -25.50 6.27 5.22
CA VAL A 39 -25.09 7.47 5.97
C VAL A 39 -23.79 8.09 5.45
N SER A 40 -22.95 7.29 4.78
CA SER A 40 -21.65 7.74 4.25
C SER A 40 -21.75 8.29 2.83
N SER A 41 -22.92 8.16 2.20
CA SER A 41 -23.16 8.50 0.79
C SER A 41 -24.09 9.69 0.60
N VAL A 42 -24.71 10.19 1.67
CA VAL A 42 -25.61 11.35 1.64
C VAL A 42 -25.24 12.37 2.71
N ALA A 43 -25.64 13.63 2.50
CA ALA A 43 -25.36 14.69 3.46
C ALA A 43 -26.17 14.56 4.76
N GLU A 44 -27.44 14.15 4.67
CA GLU A 44 -28.30 13.94 5.82
C GLU A 44 -29.06 12.61 5.70
N CYS A 45 -28.93 11.76 6.72
CA CYS A 45 -29.63 10.49 6.81
C CYS A 45 -30.54 10.47 8.04
N ARG A 46 -31.78 10.02 7.85
CA ARG A 46 -32.78 9.88 8.91
C ARG A 46 -33.36 8.47 8.91
N VAL A 47 -33.79 8.02 10.08
CA VAL A 47 -34.44 6.72 10.27
C VAL A 47 -35.77 6.88 10.99
N LEU A 48 -36.75 6.08 10.61
CA LEU A 48 -38.05 6.02 11.27
C LEU A 48 -38.46 4.55 11.45
N GLY A 49 -38.74 4.16 12.68
CA GLY A 49 -39.21 2.81 13.02
C GLY A 49 -40.74 2.77 13.07
N LYS A 50 -41.31 1.69 12.54
CA LYS A 50 -42.74 1.35 12.46
C LYS A 50 -43.61 2.49 11.92
N PRO A 51 -43.31 3.04 10.73
CA PRO A 51 -44.20 4.02 10.13
C PRO A 51 -45.47 3.34 9.62
N GLU A 52 -46.63 3.97 9.84
CA GLU A 52 -47.89 3.54 9.22
C GLU A 52 -47.91 4.02 7.76
N VAL A 53 -47.25 3.27 6.87
CA VAL A 53 -47.13 3.58 5.43
C VAL A 53 -47.56 2.41 4.57
N GLU A 54 -48.24 2.70 3.47
CA GLU A 54 -48.64 1.73 2.44
C GLU A 54 -47.66 1.73 1.26
N LEU A 55 -46.37 1.68 1.54
CA LEU A 55 -45.33 1.63 0.50
C LEU A 55 -44.80 0.20 0.34
N PRO A 56 -44.60 -0.28 -0.90
CA PRO A 56 -43.85 -1.50 -1.14
C PRO A 56 -42.47 -1.49 -0.48
N GLU A 57 -42.03 -2.66 -0.02
CA GLU A 57 -40.64 -2.84 0.35
C GLU A 57 -39.74 -2.54 -0.86
N GLY A 58 -38.62 -1.84 -0.63
CA GLY A 58 -37.67 -1.53 -1.70
C GLY A 58 -36.94 -0.21 -1.53
N LEU A 59 -36.14 0.11 -2.55
CA LEU A 59 -35.34 1.31 -2.65
C LEU A 59 -35.97 2.29 -3.66
N TYR A 60 -36.24 3.50 -3.22
CA TYR A 60 -36.75 4.59 -4.04
C TYR A 60 -35.73 5.71 -4.14
N TRP A 61 -35.68 6.37 -5.29
CA TRP A 61 -34.86 7.57 -5.48
C TRP A 61 -35.62 8.64 -6.24
N PHE A 62 -35.35 9.89 -5.87
CA PHE A 62 -36.03 11.07 -6.38
C PHE A 62 -34.99 12.13 -6.74
N GLN A 63 -34.80 12.38 -8.04
CA GLN A 63 -33.84 13.38 -8.54
C GLN A 63 -34.58 14.54 -9.21
N GLY A 64 -33.97 15.72 -9.29
CA GLY A 64 -34.57 16.89 -9.96
C GLY A 64 -35.67 17.61 -9.17
N ILE A 65 -35.66 17.45 -7.85
CA ILE A 65 -36.60 18.09 -6.91
C ILE A 65 -35.96 19.30 -6.24
N ASP A 66 -36.79 20.28 -5.87
CA ASP A 66 -36.40 21.40 -5.04
C ASP A 66 -35.98 20.89 -3.64
N GLY A 67 -34.79 21.28 -3.17
CA GLY A 67 -34.20 20.76 -1.92
C GLY A 67 -33.24 19.58 -2.09
N GLY A 68 -32.91 19.21 -3.33
CA GLY A 68 -31.87 18.22 -3.65
C GLY A 68 -32.37 16.77 -3.64
N ALA A 69 -31.64 15.91 -4.35
CA ALA A 69 -32.07 14.53 -4.57
C ALA A 69 -32.20 13.73 -3.26
N PHE A 70 -33.20 12.86 -3.22
CA PHE A 70 -33.65 12.14 -2.03
C PHE A 70 -33.69 10.62 -2.27
N ILE A 71 -33.22 9.84 -1.30
CA ILE A 71 -33.37 8.38 -1.28
C ILE A 71 -34.34 7.96 -0.18
N LEU A 72 -35.28 7.08 -0.48
CA LEU A 72 -36.15 6.44 0.51
C LEU A 72 -35.91 4.93 0.47
N GLN A 73 -35.54 4.34 1.59
CA GLN A 73 -35.40 2.90 1.74
C GLN A 73 -36.52 2.39 2.64
N VAL A 74 -37.33 1.45 2.14
CA VAL A 74 -38.41 0.80 2.88
C VAL A 74 -37.98 -0.64 3.13
N ALA A 75 -37.53 -0.95 4.34
CA ALA A 75 -37.03 -2.28 4.68
C ALA A 75 -38.14 -3.28 5.03
N ILE A 76 -39.29 -2.79 5.50
CA ILE A 76 -40.49 -3.59 5.73
C ILE A 76 -41.67 -2.80 5.18
N GLY A 77 -42.40 -3.39 4.24
CA GLY A 77 -43.49 -2.71 3.54
C GLY A 77 -44.52 -3.65 2.93
N ALA A 78 -45.35 -3.11 2.05
CA ALA A 78 -46.28 -3.87 1.24
C ALA A 78 -45.53 -4.78 0.23
N PRO A 79 -46.20 -5.76 -0.41
CA PRO A 79 -45.57 -6.63 -1.40
C PRO A 79 -44.86 -5.84 -2.51
N THR A 80 -43.66 -6.30 -2.86
CA THR A 80 -42.79 -5.66 -3.86
C THR A 80 -43.43 -5.66 -5.25
N GLY A 81 -43.30 -4.56 -5.99
CA GLY A 81 -43.60 -4.47 -7.42
C GLY A 81 -42.36 -4.64 -8.31
N ASP A 82 -42.53 -4.41 -9.63
CA ASP A 82 -41.44 -4.40 -10.60
C ASP A 82 -40.58 -3.13 -10.52
N ALA A 83 -39.28 -3.28 -10.76
CA ALA A 83 -38.36 -2.15 -10.83
C ALA A 83 -38.79 -1.16 -11.92
N THR A 84 -38.83 0.12 -11.58
CA THR A 84 -39.40 1.17 -12.44
C THR A 84 -38.53 2.43 -12.39
N VAL A 85 -38.31 3.07 -13.54
CA VAL A 85 -37.63 4.36 -13.64
C VAL A 85 -38.42 5.26 -14.58
N VAL A 86 -38.80 6.44 -14.11
CA VAL A 86 -39.64 7.37 -14.87
C VAL A 86 -38.96 8.74 -14.94
N PRO A 87 -38.69 9.27 -16.15
CA PRO A 87 -38.25 10.65 -16.34
C PRO A 87 -39.25 11.67 -15.75
N LEU A 88 -38.74 12.77 -15.20
CA LEU A 88 -39.59 13.78 -14.54
C LEU A 88 -40.65 14.41 -15.45
N ASP A 89 -40.37 14.56 -16.74
CA ASP A 89 -41.31 15.07 -17.73
C ASP A 89 -42.47 14.10 -18.05
N GLN A 90 -42.37 12.85 -17.58
CA GLN A 90 -43.37 11.79 -17.77
C GLN A 90 -44.06 11.39 -16.45
N LEU A 91 -43.76 12.09 -15.35
CA LEU A 91 -44.42 11.87 -14.06
C LEU A 91 -45.71 12.70 -13.96
N HIS A 92 -46.81 12.00 -13.73
CA HIS A 92 -48.14 12.56 -13.45
C HIS A 92 -48.44 12.46 -11.94
N ASP A 93 -49.31 13.33 -11.42
CA ASP A 93 -49.62 13.41 -9.98
C ASP A 93 -50.14 12.09 -9.38
N ASP A 94 -50.86 11.28 -10.16
CA ASP A 94 -51.42 9.99 -9.72
C ASP A 94 -50.39 8.84 -9.76
N HIS A 95 -49.14 9.09 -10.16
CA HIS A 95 -48.13 8.05 -10.27
C HIS A 95 -47.69 7.54 -8.88
N PRO A 96 -47.54 6.22 -8.65
CA PRO A 96 -47.13 5.68 -7.35
C PRO A 96 -45.83 6.26 -6.78
N LEU A 97 -44.87 6.60 -7.65
CA LEU A 97 -43.63 7.27 -7.24
C LEU A 97 -43.84 8.70 -6.71
N MET A 98 -44.87 9.42 -7.17
CA MET A 98 -45.24 10.71 -6.59
C MET A 98 -45.83 10.55 -5.20
N ALA A 99 -46.65 9.52 -4.99
CA ALA A 99 -47.16 9.18 -3.66
C ALA A 99 -46.02 8.78 -2.70
N ALA A 100 -45.07 7.96 -3.16
CA ALA A 100 -43.88 7.59 -2.38
C ALA A 100 -43.03 8.81 -2.01
N PHE A 101 -42.85 9.76 -2.95
CA PHE A 101 -42.16 11.01 -2.67
C PHE A 101 -42.92 11.87 -1.64
N GLY A 102 -44.24 11.96 -1.75
CA GLY A 102 -45.08 12.67 -0.77
C GLY A 102 -44.96 12.09 0.64
N TRP A 103 -44.93 10.76 0.76
CA TRP A 103 -44.64 10.09 2.03
C TRP A 103 -43.25 10.41 2.56
N ALA A 104 -42.21 10.37 1.70
CA ALA A 104 -40.84 10.69 2.09
C ALA A 104 -40.73 12.10 2.70
N GLU A 105 -41.31 13.10 2.04
CA GLU A 105 -41.32 14.49 2.51
C GLU A 105 -42.14 14.66 3.80
N HIS A 106 -43.31 14.02 3.89
CA HIS A 106 -44.15 14.09 5.09
C HIS A 106 -43.45 13.53 6.33
N LEU A 107 -42.77 12.39 6.18
CA LEU A 107 -42.13 11.68 7.28
C LEU A 107 -40.76 12.28 7.66
N TRP A 108 -40.14 13.04 6.76
CA TRP A 108 -38.79 13.58 6.94
C TRP A 108 -38.60 14.31 8.27
N LEU A 109 -39.49 15.25 8.59
CA LEU A 109 -39.37 16.08 9.80
C LEU A 109 -39.60 15.29 11.10
N GLY A 110 -40.39 14.23 11.05
CA GLY A 110 -40.67 13.35 12.19
C GLY A 110 -39.64 12.23 12.40
N ALA A 111 -38.79 11.99 11.41
CA ALA A 111 -37.76 10.95 11.46
C ALA A 111 -36.55 11.36 12.31
N GLN A 112 -35.93 10.38 12.95
CA GLN A 112 -34.77 10.58 13.80
C GLN A 112 -33.51 10.78 12.95
N LEU A 113 -32.75 11.84 13.22
CA LEU A 113 -31.46 12.08 12.59
C LEU A 113 -30.46 10.98 12.96
N VAL A 114 -29.77 10.44 11.95
CA VAL A 114 -28.68 9.49 12.13
C VAL A 114 -27.39 10.30 12.31
N PRO A 115 -26.74 10.27 13.49
CA PRO A 115 -25.49 10.98 13.70
C PRO A 115 -24.37 10.35 12.88
N ALA A 116 -23.38 11.17 12.50
CA ALA A 116 -22.17 10.65 11.89
C ALA A 116 -21.49 9.62 12.82
N PRO A 117 -21.08 8.46 12.32
CA PRO A 117 -20.37 7.46 13.10
C PRO A 117 -19.01 8.01 13.55
N ARG A 118 -18.58 7.68 14.78
CA ARG A 118 -17.26 8.11 15.29
C ARG A 118 -16.10 7.29 14.73
N PHE A 119 -16.38 6.13 14.15
CA PHE A 119 -15.38 5.23 13.59
C PHE A 119 -15.79 4.73 12.21
N GLU A 120 -14.83 4.68 11.29
CA GLU A 120 -14.99 4.17 9.94
C GLU A 120 -14.75 2.65 9.85
N VAL A 121 -15.34 2.02 8.83
CA VAL A 121 -15.03 0.61 8.53
C VAL A 121 -13.55 0.50 8.12
N ASN A 122 -12.87 -0.52 8.65
CA ASN A 122 -11.41 -0.71 8.59
C ASN A 122 -10.58 0.26 9.43
N GLU A 123 -11.20 1.18 10.17
CA GLU A 123 -10.48 2.00 11.15
C GLU A 123 -10.01 1.14 12.34
N ALA A 124 -8.85 1.48 12.89
CA ALA A 124 -8.34 0.89 14.12
C ALA A 124 -8.87 1.64 15.35
N ALA A 125 -9.44 0.90 16.30
CA ALA A 125 -9.96 1.44 17.56
C ALA A 125 -9.46 0.63 18.75
N VAL A 126 -9.78 1.09 19.95
CA VAL A 126 -9.43 0.42 21.22
C VAL A 126 -10.71 0.20 22.03
N THR A 127 -10.92 -1.03 22.53
CA THR A 127 -12.11 -1.33 23.35
C THR A 127 -12.04 -0.72 24.75
N HIS A 128 -13.22 -0.42 25.30
CA HIS A 128 -13.39 0.07 26.66
C HIS A 128 -14.64 -0.56 27.32
N PRO A 129 -14.51 -1.13 28.54
CA PRO A 129 -13.28 -1.41 29.27
C PRO A 129 -12.51 -2.61 28.66
N GLY A 130 -11.18 -2.60 28.72
CA GLY A 130 -10.37 -3.75 28.27
C GLY A 130 -9.11 -3.38 27.49
N ASP A 131 -9.07 -2.20 26.89
CA ASP A 131 -7.92 -1.67 26.14
C ASP A 131 -7.38 -2.65 25.08
N ALA A 132 -8.27 -3.43 24.45
CA ALA A 132 -7.89 -4.33 23.37
C ALA A 132 -7.91 -3.59 22.03
N ASP A 133 -6.84 -3.75 21.25
CA ASP A 133 -6.77 -3.22 19.88
C ASP A 133 -7.73 -4.00 18.98
N VAL A 134 -8.57 -3.27 18.24
CA VAL A 134 -9.57 -3.83 17.32
C VAL A 134 -9.56 -3.10 15.99
N VAL A 135 -10.06 -3.78 14.95
CA VAL A 135 -10.36 -3.18 13.65
C VAL A 135 -11.86 -3.27 13.44
N ILE A 136 -12.47 -2.15 13.06
CA ILE A 136 -13.89 -2.08 12.72
C ILE A 136 -14.12 -2.87 11.42
N ARG A 137 -15.04 -3.84 11.44
CA ARG A 137 -15.38 -4.67 10.27
C ARG A 137 -16.70 -4.29 9.63
N ASP A 138 -17.66 -3.87 10.45
CA ASP A 138 -18.98 -3.45 10.01
C ASP A 138 -19.55 -2.49 11.06
N ARG A 139 -20.54 -1.69 10.66
CA ARG A 139 -21.27 -0.79 11.55
C ARG A 139 -22.75 -0.75 11.19
N VAL A 140 -23.58 -0.64 12.22
CA VAL A 140 -25.03 -0.51 12.08
C VAL A 140 -25.55 0.52 13.07
N PHE A 141 -26.36 1.46 12.58
CA PHE A 141 -27.13 2.33 13.47
C PHE A 141 -28.47 1.67 13.79
N HIS A 142 -28.79 1.64 15.08
CA HIS A 142 -30.09 1.23 15.57
C HIS A 142 -30.90 2.47 15.97
N GLY A 143 -31.99 2.72 15.23
CA GLY A 143 -32.97 3.77 15.57
C GLY A 143 -33.74 3.45 16.86
N GLY A 144 -34.38 4.47 17.43
CA GLY A 144 -35.14 4.37 18.67
C GLY A 144 -34.80 5.48 19.68
N PRO A 145 -35.39 5.46 20.89
CA PRO A 145 -35.31 6.57 21.83
C PRO A 145 -33.89 7.06 22.17
N SER A 146 -32.90 6.17 22.10
CA SER A 146 -31.49 6.48 22.40
C SER A 146 -30.56 6.52 21.18
N GLY A 147 -31.00 6.10 19.99
CA GLY A 147 -30.24 6.09 18.72
C GLY A 147 -28.73 5.79 18.84
N GLN A 148 -28.30 4.55 18.61
CA GLN A 148 -26.90 4.17 18.88
C GLN A 148 -26.25 3.40 17.73
N TRP A 149 -24.97 3.71 17.48
CA TRP A 149 -24.08 2.93 16.63
C TRP A 149 -23.58 1.67 17.34
N SER A 150 -23.69 0.53 16.66
CA SER A 150 -23.02 -0.72 16.99
C SER A 150 -21.99 -1.06 15.92
N TYR A 151 -20.88 -1.66 16.35
CA TYR A 151 -19.73 -1.99 15.52
C TYR A 151 -19.40 -3.46 15.66
N THR A 152 -19.16 -4.13 14.54
CA THR A 152 -18.58 -5.47 14.51
C THR A 152 -17.05 -5.35 14.56
N VAL A 153 -16.43 -5.97 15.56
CA VAL A 153 -14.98 -5.98 15.76
C VAL A 153 -14.45 -7.41 15.89
N ILE A 154 -13.17 -7.62 15.63
CA ILE A 154 -12.49 -8.90 15.91
C ILE A 154 -11.58 -8.70 17.12
N VAL A 155 -11.89 -9.38 18.22
CA VAL A 155 -11.09 -9.40 19.45
C VAL A 155 -10.56 -10.82 19.64
N GLU A 156 -9.23 -10.99 19.71
CA GLU A 156 -8.59 -12.30 19.93
C GLU A 156 -9.07 -13.40 18.95
N GLY A 157 -9.32 -13.02 17.69
CA GLY A 157 -9.78 -13.95 16.64
C GLY A 157 -11.28 -14.28 16.67
N ARG A 158 -12.06 -13.68 17.58
CA ARG A 158 -13.52 -13.83 17.63
C ARG A 158 -14.22 -12.54 17.22
N GLN A 159 -15.28 -12.68 16.43
CA GLN A 159 -16.15 -11.57 16.07
C GLN A 159 -17.06 -11.22 17.25
N GLN A 160 -17.13 -9.93 17.58
CA GLN A 160 -17.95 -9.39 18.66
C GLN A 160 -18.62 -8.09 18.21
N ASN A 161 -19.87 -7.89 18.62
CA ASN A 161 -20.58 -6.62 18.45
C ASN A 161 -20.40 -5.77 19.70
N VAL A 162 -19.96 -4.53 19.52
CA VAL A 162 -19.75 -3.56 20.60
C VAL A 162 -20.47 -2.25 20.28
N ILE A 163 -20.92 -1.55 21.30
CA ILE A 163 -21.52 -0.23 21.14
C ILE A 163 -20.44 0.85 20.99
N GLU A 164 -20.77 1.97 20.33
CA GLU A 164 -19.81 3.07 20.09
C GLU A 164 -19.13 3.60 21.35
N SER A 165 -19.87 3.69 22.47
CA SER A 165 -19.35 4.16 23.75
C SER A 165 -18.33 3.20 24.38
N SER A 166 -18.27 1.96 23.92
CA SER A 166 -17.28 0.96 24.29
C SER A 166 -16.04 0.99 23.39
N LEU A 167 -15.89 2.00 22.53
CA LEU A 167 -14.72 2.19 21.68
C LEU A 167 -14.06 3.54 21.94
N LYS A 168 -12.75 3.58 21.77
CA LYS A 168 -11.92 4.79 21.82
C LYS A 168 -11.08 4.88 20.56
N ALA A 169 -10.90 6.10 20.07
CA ALA A 169 -9.94 6.39 19.01
C ALA A 169 -8.56 5.87 19.40
N ARG A 170 -7.86 5.31 18.41
CA ARG A 170 -6.48 4.92 18.60
C ARG A 170 -5.69 6.19 18.96
N PRO A 171 -4.88 6.17 20.04
CA PRO A 171 -4.04 7.31 20.36
C PRO A 171 -3.04 7.53 19.20
N GLU A 172 -2.97 8.76 18.71
CA GLU A 172 -1.95 9.18 17.74
C GLU A 172 -0.55 9.06 18.36
N LEU A 173 0.45 8.79 17.52
CA LEU A 173 1.84 8.77 17.93
C LEU A 173 2.31 10.21 18.16
N ASP A 174 2.09 10.70 19.38
CA ASP A 174 2.48 12.04 19.82
C ASP A 174 4.01 12.20 20.02
N ASP A 175 4.49 13.46 20.09
CA ASP A 175 5.85 13.87 20.48
C ASP A 175 6.37 13.06 21.70
N PRO A 176 7.62 12.52 21.67
CA PRO A 176 8.26 11.88 22.82
C PRO A 176 8.16 12.65 24.14
N ARG A 177 8.12 13.99 24.09
CA ARG A 177 7.93 14.85 25.28
C ARG A 177 6.58 14.61 25.95
N ASN A 178 5.52 14.40 25.17
CA ASN A 178 4.17 14.09 25.68
C ASN A 178 4.09 12.71 26.34
N TRP A 179 4.95 11.77 25.92
CA TRP A 179 4.97 10.42 26.49
C TRP A 179 5.58 10.40 27.91
N VAL A 180 6.57 11.25 28.16
CA VAL A 180 7.25 11.34 29.47
C VAL A 180 6.39 12.04 30.51
N THR A 181 5.47 12.92 30.09
CA THR A 181 4.62 13.71 31.01
C THR A 181 3.24 13.11 31.29
N ARG A 182 2.86 12.02 30.60
CA ARG A 182 1.57 11.34 30.80
C ARG A 182 1.68 10.22 31.83
N GLU A 183 0.54 9.80 32.38
CA GLU A 183 0.50 8.66 33.29
C GLU A 183 1.06 7.39 32.61
N PRO A 184 1.89 6.60 33.32
CA PRO A 184 2.45 5.38 32.77
C PRO A 184 1.37 4.40 32.32
N THR A 185 1.46 3.94 31.08
CA THR A 185 0.59 2.90 30.54
C THR A 185 0.94 1.52 31.16
N PRO A 186 -0.06 0.65 31.45
CA PRO A 186 0.20 -0.70 31.94
C PRO A 186 1.13 -1.50 31.02
N ALA A 187 2.01 -2.33 31.60
CA ALA A 187 3.01 -3.11 30.85
C ALA A 187 2.41 -3.95 29.71
N ARG A 188 1.19 -4.49 29.90
CA ARG A 188 0.45 -5.24 28.88
C ARG A 188 0.12 -4.38 27.66
N ARG A 189 -0.36 -3.16 27.87
CA ARG A 189 -0.73 -2.21 26.79
C ARG A 189 0.49 -1.63 26.10
N PHE A 190 1.58 -1.40 26.85
CA PHE A 190 2.87 -1.04 26.25
C PHE A 190 3.38 -2.18 25.36
N GLY A 191 3.36 -3.43 25.86
CA GLY A 191 3.74 -4.62 25.10
C GLY A 191 2.89 -4.81 23.83
N ALA A 192 1.57 -4.65 23.91
CA ALA A 192 0.68 -4.71 22.76
C ALA A 192 0.97 -3.60 21.74
N THR A 193 1.15 -2.35 22.21
CA THR A 193 1.46 -1.20 21.35
C THR A 193 2.80 -1.37 20.64
N LEU A 194 3.83 -1.82 21.36
CA LEU A 194 5.15 -2.11 20.81
C LEU A 194 5.11 -3.27 19.81
N THR A 195 4.36 -4.33 20.12
CA THR A 195 4.19 -5.49 19.23
C THR A 195 3.48 -5.08 17.95
N ARG A 196 2.41 -4.30 18.06
CA ARG A 196 1.70 -3.73 16.91
C ARG A 196 2.58 -2.79 16.09
N ALA A 197 3.33 -1.90 16.74
CA ALA A 197 4.27 -1.02 16.05
C ALA A 197 5.32 -1.85 15.26
N LYS A 198 5.82 -2.93 15.85
CA LYS A 198 6.72 -3.88 15.19
C LYS A 198 6.08 -4.64 14.02
N LEU A 199 4.79 -4.95 14.10
CA LEU A 199 4.03 -5.63 13.05
C LEU A 199 3.60 -4.67 11.91
N GLN A 200 3.39 -3.38 12.22
CA GLN A 200 2.97 -2.35 11.26
C GLN A 200 4.15 -1.65 10.59
N SER A 201 5.27 -1.46 11.30
CA SER A 201 6.53 -1.12 10.64
C SER A 201 6.98 -2.35 9.87
N LYS A 202 7.30 -2.24 8.58
CA LYS A 202 8.03 -3.30 7.88
C LYS A 202 9.34 -3.59 8.63
N PHE A 203 9.32 -4.62 9.50
CA PHE A 203 10.45 -5.44 9.93
C PHE A 203 11.80 -4.74 10.17
N ALA A 204 11.90 -3.85 11.17
CA ALA A 204 13.17 -3.25 11.57
C ALA A 204 13.96 -4.03 12.66
N ASN A 205 13.40 -5.11 13.24
CA ASN A 205 13.99 -5.77 14.42
C ASN A 205 14.36 -7.25 14.23
N THR A 206 14.22 -7.82 13.04
CA THR A 206 14.61 -9.21 12.74
C THR A 206 15.56 -9.21 11.55
N LEU A 207 16.79 -9.68 11.78
CA LEU A 207 17.80 -9.92 10.75
C LEU A 207 17.61 -11.34 10.22
N PHE A 208 16.97 -11.50 9.07
CA PHE A 208 16.78 -12.83 8.46
C PHE A 208 18.09 -13.41 7.93
N SER A 209 19.02 -12.56 7.52
CA SER A 209 20.38 -12.93 7.11
C SER A 209 21.25 -13.49 8.25
N PHE A 210 20.88 -13.30 9.52
CA PHE A 210 21.67 -13.77 10.66
C PHE A 210 21.65 -15.30 10.78
N ARG A 211 22.82 -15.94 10.63
CA ARG A 211 23.01 -17.40 10.63
C ARG A 211 22.26 -18.17 9.53
N ALA A 212 21.78 -17.47 8.50
CA ALA A 212 21.14 -18.10 7.34
C ALA A 212 22.14 -18.55 6.26
N THR A 213 23.40 -18.13 6.36
CA THR A 213 24.44 -18.31 5.33
C THR A 213 25.59 -19.17 5.86
N ARG A 214 26.35 -19.81 4.97
CA ARG A 214 27.52 -20.64 5.32
C ARG A 214 28.77 -19.77 5.54
N THR A 215 28.59 -18.63 6.21
CA THR A 215 29.65 -17.65 6.48
C THR A 215 30.02 -17.65 7.96
N THR A 216 31.25 -17.25 8.28
CA THR A 216 31.63 -17.02 9.68
C THR A 216 31.03 -15.70 10.13
N PHE A 217 30.25 -15.72 11.21
CA PHE A 217 29.65 -14.51 11.75
C PHE A 217 30.72 -13.48 12.16
N ARG A 218 30.68 -12.30 11.54
CA ARG A 218 31.47 -11.13 11.91
C ARG A 218 30.54 -9.93 12.09
N PRO A 219 30.43 -9.33 13.29
CA PRO A 219 29.45 -8.29 13.58
C PRO A 219 29.49 -7.10 12.62
N TYR A 220 30.68 -6.69 12.16
CA TYR A 220 30.81 -5.53 11.28
C TYR A 220 30.15 -5.75 9.90
N GLN A 221 30.11 -7.00 9.42
CA GLN A 221 29.51 -7.35 8.11
C GLN A 221 27.99 -7.18 8.06
N PHE A 222 27.35 -7.02 9.23
CA PHE A 222 25.91 -6.77 9.33
C PHE A 222 25.57 -5.27 9.38
N LYS A 223 26.56 -4.36 9.46
CA LYS A 223 26.29 -2.92 9.44
C LYS A 223 25.54 -2.46 8.18
N PRO A 224 25.91 -2.92 6.95
CA PRO A 224 25.16 -2.55 5.74
C PRO A 224 23.71 -3.06 5.77
N VAL A 225 23.50 -4.29 6.26
CA VAL A 225 22.15 -4.88 6.42
C VAL A 225 21.32 -4.06 7.39
N LEU A 226 21.87 -3.70 8.55
CA LEU A 226 21.17 -2.85 9.53
C LEU A 226 20.81 -1.49 8.94
N LYS A 227 21.70 -0.90 8.13
CA LYS A 227 21.43 0.38 7.45
C LYS A 227 20.28 0.24 6.45
N LEU A 228 20.26 -0.83 5.65
CA LEU A 228 19.14 -1.16 4.76
C LEU A 228 17.80 -1.26 5.53
N LEU A 229 17.79 -1.95 6.67
CA LEU A 229 16.57 -2.11 7.48
C LEU A 229 16.04 -0.79 8.06
N GLN A 230 16.91 0.19 8.27
CA GLN A 230 16.52 1.51 8.78
C GLN A 230 15.96 2.42 7.69
N THR A 231 16.48 2.34 6.46
CA THR A 231 16.12 3.25 5.36
C THR A 231 15.00 2.73 4.48
N GLY A 232 14.74 1.41 4.45
CA GLY A 232 13.70 0.79 3.64
C GLY A 232 13.99 0.72 2.14
N LYS A 233 15.14 1.24 1.69
CA LYS A 233 15.73 1.08 0.35
C LYS A 233 17.25 0.97 0.47
N ALA A 234 17.87 0.09 -0.31
CA ALA A 234 19.32 -0.14 -0.33
C ALA A 234 19.98 0.63 -1.47
N ARG A 235 20.23 1.93 -1.29
CA ARG A 235 21.20 2.68 -2.10
C ARG A 235 22.45 2.93 -1.25
N ILE A 236 23.40 2.00 -1.31
CA ILE A 236 24.48 1.86 -0.32
C ILE A 236 25.84 1.79 -1.03
N LEU A 237 26.76 2.63 -0.56
CA LEU A 237 28.19 2.51 -0.84
C LEU A 237 28.88 1.76 0.31
N ILE A 238 29.44 0.59 0.02
CA ILE A 238 30.31 -0.17 0.92
C ILE A 238 31.75 0.09 0.49
N ALA A 239 32.45 0.85 1.33
CA ALA A 239 33.78 1.38 1.03
C ALA A 239 34.88 0.81 1.94
N ASP A 240 34.72 -0.45 2.34
CA ASP A 240 35.61 -1.14 3.28
C ASP A 240 36.95 -1.53 2.63
N GLU A 241 37.99 -1.73 3.45
CA GLU A 241 39.33 -2.14 2.99
C GLU A 241 39.31 -3.48 2.21
N VAL A 242 40.33 -3.70 1.38
CA VAL A 242 40.52 -4.97 0.65
C VAL A 242 40.62 -6.13 1.66
N GLY A 243 39.89 -7.21 1.40
CA GLY A 243 39.94 -8.42 2.23
C GLY A 243 39.00 -8.44 3.45
N LEU A 244 38.26 -7.36 3.74
CA LEU A 244 37.29 -7.33 4.85
C LEU A 244 35.98 -8.11 4.58
N GLY A 245 35.79 -8.56 3.34
CA GLY A 245 34.66 -9.40 2.94
C GLY A 245 33.47 -8.63 2.37
N LYS A 246 33.71 -7.60 1.55
CA LYS A 246 32.65 -6.85 0.84
C LYS A 246 31.69 -7.75 0.05
N THR A 247 32.19 -8.80 -0.58
CA THR A 247 31.36 -9.81 -1.26
C THR A 247 30.43 -10.54 -0.28
N ILE A 248 30.89 -10.82 0.94
CA ILE A 248 30.05 -11.40 2.00
C ILE A 248 28.97 -10.42 2.44
N GLU A 249 29.31 -9.15 2.61
CA GLU A 249 28.34 -8.10 2.99
C GLU A 249 27.25 -7.91 1.93
N ALA A 250 27.64 -7.92 0.65
CA ALA A 250 26.71 -7.87 -0.46
C ALA A 250 25.79 -9.11 -0.49
N GLY A 251 26.35 -10.31 -0.27
CA GLY A 251 25.56 -11.53 -0.13
C GLY A 251 24.60 -11.49 1.06
N LEU A 252 25.00 -10.93 2.20
CA LEU A 252 24.12 -10.75 3.36
C LEU A 252 22.96 -9.77 3.08
N ILE A 253 23.23 -8.68 2.35
CA ILE A 253 22.18 -7.77 1.86
C ILE A 253 21.20 -8.52 0.97
N TRP A 254 21.70 -9.29 0.00
CA TRP A 254 20.85 -10.07 -0.89
C TRP A 254 20.03 -11.11 -0.12
N THR A 255 20.63 -11.88 0.80
CA THR A 255 19.89 -12.82 1.65
C THR A 255 18.78 -12.14 2.46
N GLU A 256 19.02 -10.93 2.97
CA GLU A 256 18.00 -10.18 3.71
C GLU A 256 16.84 -9.76 2.79
N LEU A 257 17.13 -9.25 1.59
CA LEU A 257 16.11 -8.85 0.62
C LEU A 257 15.34 -10.06 0.07
N GLU A 258 16.01 -11.18 -0.20
CA GLU A 258 15.38 -12.43 -0.65
C GLU A 258 14.39 -12.96 0.40
N ALA A 259 14.79 -12.98 1.68
CA ALA A 259 13.90 -13.37 2.78
C ALA A 259 12.64 -12.47 2.88
N ARG A 260 12.73 -11.25 2.36
CA ARG A 260 11.65 -10.26 2.32
C ARG A 260 10.86 -10.26 1.01
N ARG A 261 11.26 -11.08 0.04
CA ARG A 261 10.72 -11.11 -1.34
C ARG A 261 10.88 -9.77 -2.06
N GLU A 262 12.01 -9.12 -1.84
CA GLU A 262 12.40 -7.84 -2.46
C GLU A 262 13.70 -8.02 -3.29
N ALA A 263 13.93 -9.23 -3.83
CA ALA A 263 15.10 -9.59 -4.65
C ALA A 263 14.80 -10.65 -5.74
N ASP A 264 13.63 -10.57 -6.41
CA ASP A 264 13.24 -11.55 -7.43
C ASP A 264 14.14 -11.47 -8.69
N ARG A 265 14.74 -10.33 -9.03
CA ARG A 265 15.72 -10.20 -10.11
C ARG A 265 16.96 -9.47 -9.61
N VAL A 266 18.10 -10.15 -9.71
CA VAL A 266 19.39 -9.63 -9.24
C VAL A 266 20.39 -9.55 -10.38
N LEU A 267 21.13 -8.44 -10.46
CA LEU A 267 22.27 -8.30 -11.37
C LEU A 267 23.54 -7.98 -10.58
N ILE A 268 24.56 -8.80 -10.76
CA ILE A 268 25.92 -8.54 -10.28
C ILE A 268 26.75 -8.02 -11.47
N VAL A 269 27.39 -6.87 -11.30
CA VAL A 269 28.32 -6.31 -12.27
C VAL A 269 29.70 -6.21 -11.61
N CYS A 270 30.70 -6.90 -12.14
CA CYS A 270 32.03 -6.94 -11.54
C CYS A 270 33.13 -6.94 -12.62
N PRO A 271 34.41 -6.73 -12.28
CA PRO A 271 35.51 -6.92 -13.22
C PRO A 271 35.52 -8.35 -13.81
N ALA A 272 35.89 -8.49 -15.09
CA ALA A 272 35.87 -9.78 -15.78
C ALA A 272 36.62 -10.91 -15.04
N GLY A 273 37.73 -10.60 -14.38
CA GLY A 273 38.51 -11.57 -13.60
C GLY A 273 37.85 -12.05 -12.31
N LEU A 274 36.77 -11.39 -11.85
CA LEU A 274 36.08 -11.72 -10.60
C LEU A 274 34.76 -12.47 -10.83
N VAL A 275 34.28 -12.59 -12.08
CA VAL A 275 33.00 -13.25 -12.40
C VAL A 275 32.92 -14.67 -11.86
N GLY A 276 33.95 -15.50 -12.10
CA GLY A 276 33.99 -16.88 -11.61
C GLY A 276 33.95 -16.95 -10.08
N LYS A 277 34.79 -16.13 -9.42
CA LYS A 277 34.86 -16.06 -7.96
C LYS A 277 33.54 -15.61 -7.34
N TRP A 278 32.86 -14.63 -7.93
CA TRP A 278 31.54 -14.20 -7.45
C TRP A 278 30.51 -15.32 -7.54
N LYS A 279 30.46 -16.05 -8.65
CA LYS A 279 29.55 -17.21 -8.79
C LYS A 279 29.84 -18.28 -7.75
N GLU A 280 31.11 -18.63 -7.56
CA GLU A 280 31.54 -19.59 -6.54
C GLU A 280 31.13 -19.12 -5.13
N GLU A 281 31.40 -17.85 -4.76
CA GLU A 281 31.02 -17.35 -3.44
C GLU A 281 29.50 -17.31 -3.22
N MET A 282 28.72 -16.93 -4.23
CA MET A 282 27.25 -16.90 -4.15
C MET A 282 26.66 -18.30 -4.01
N ASP A 283 27.16 -19.29 -4.76
CA ASP A 283 26.72 -20.68 -4.66
C ASP A 283 27.15 -21.32 -3.33
N ASP A 284 28.46 -21.30 -3.02
CA ASP A 284 29.02 -22.01 -1.87
C ASP A 284 28.50 -21.48 -0.53
N ARG A 285 28.33 -20.15 -0.41
CA ARG A 285 28.06 -19.49 0.87
C ARG A 285 26.61 -19.10 1.07
N PHE A 286 25.90 -18.82 -0.03
CA PHE A 286 24.55 -18.26 0.01
C PHE A 286 23.52 -19.11 -0.74
N GLU A 287 23.95 -20.16 -1.46
CA GLU A 287 23.08 -21.05 -2.25
C GLU A 287 22.31 -20.31 -3.35
N PHE A 288 22.92 -19.27 -3.91
CA PHE A 288 22.35 -18.52 -5.04
C PHE A 288 22.95 -18.97 -6.37
N ASP A 289 22.09 -19.48 -7.26
CA ASP A 289 22.46 -19.78 -8.64
C ASP A 289 22.48 -18.50 -9.49
N VAL A 290 23.63 -18.21 -10.09
CA VAL A 290 23.87 -16.96 -10.84
C VAL A 290 24.25 -17.29 -12.28
N VAL A 291 23.44 -16.84 -13.22
CA VAL A 291 23.67 -17.05 -14.65
C VAL A 291 24.63 -16.00 -15.19
N GLU A 292 25.75 -16.43 -15.75
CA GLU A 292 26.66 -15.51 -16.43
C GLU A 292 26.06 -15.01 -17.74
N LEU A 293 26.08 -13.68 -17.91
CA LEU A 293 25.76 -12.97 -19.14
C LEU A 293 27.02 -12.84 -20.01
N ASP A 294 27.34 -13.92 -20.72
CA ASP A 294 28.26 -13.95 -21.86
C ASP A 294 27.62 -13.37 -23.14
N SER A 295 28.39 -13.33 -24.23
CA SER A 295 27.90 -12.75 -25.49
C SER A 295 26.63 -13.43 -26.02
N LYS A 296 26.47 -14.74 -25.81
CA LYS A 296 25.30 -15.49 -26.30
C LYS A 296 24.09 -15.28 -25.39
N THR A 297 24.31 -15.37 -24.08
CA THR A 297 23.28 -15.21 -23.06
C THR A 297 22.79 -13.76 -22.95
N LEU A 298 23.63 -12.76 -23.25
CA LEU A 298 23.20 -11.36 -23.42
C LEU A 298 22.20 -11.20 -24.57
N GLN A 299 22.42 -11.86 -25.70
CA GLN A 299 21.45 -11.83 -26.81
C GLN A 299 20.13 -12.47 -26.40
N THR A 300 20.19 -13.64 -25.75
CA THR A 300 18.99 -14.30 -25.21
C THR A 300 18.28 -13.43 -24.17
N PHE A 301 19.02 -12.74 -23.30
CA PHE A 301 18.47 -11.81 -22.32
C PHE A 301 17.71 -10.68 -23.01
N LEU A 302 18.33 -10.03 -24.00
CA LEU A 302 17.71 -8.94 -24.77
C LEU A 302 16.44 -9.41 -25.49
N GLU A 303 16.49 -10.57 -26.16
CA GLU A 303 15.31 -11.14 -26.84
C GLU A 303 14.16 -11.41 -25.86
N ARG A 304 14.45 -11.96 -24.69
CA ARG A 304 13.44 -12.20 -23.64
C ARG A 304 12.89 -10.89 -23.09
N HIS A 305 13.75 -9.89 -22.89
CA HIS A 305 13.36 -8.57 -22.41
C HIS A 305 12.41 -7.87 -23.39
N ARG A 306 12.74 -7.85 -24.69
CA ARG A 306 11.88 -7.33 -25.76
C ARG A 306 10.49 -7.97 -25.78
N GLN A 307 10.39 -9.24 -25.37
CA GLN A 307 9.12 -9.98 -25.30
C GLN A 307 8.41 -9.86 -23.94
N ASN A 308 8.94 -9.09 -22.99
CA ASN A 308 8.51 -9.04 -21.59
C ASN A 308 8.43 -10.44 -20.94
N ARG A 309 9.43 -11.27 -21.21
CA ARG A 309 9.55 -12.68 -20.77
C ARG A 309 10.80 -12.94 -19.94
N LEU A 310 11.36 -11.91 -19.30
CA LEU A 310 12.41 -12.12 -18.33
C LEU A 310 11.89 -12.98 -17.17
N PRO A 311 12.59 -14.07 -16.82
CA PRO A 311 12.17 -14.93 -15.73
C PRO A 311 12.01 -14.12 -14.44
N ARG A 312 11.01 -14.49 -13.64
CA ARG A 312 10.95 -14.10 -12.23
C ARG A 312 11.91 -14.99 -11.45
N ARG A 313 12.52 -14.47 -10.38
CA ARG A 313 13.46 -15.22 -9.52
C ARG A 313 14.69 -15.72 -10.26
N GLN A 314 15.40 -14.77 -10.88
CA GLN A 314 16.63 -15.05 -11.62
C GLN A 314 17.72 -14.05 -11.26
N ALA A 315 18.90 -14.58 -10.94
CA ALA A 315 20.11 -13.80 -10.78
C ALA A 315 21.02 -13.91 -11.99
N TYR A 316 21.66 -12.80 -12.32
CA TYR A 316 22.59 -12.65 -13.42
C TYR A 316 23.92 -12.06 -12.95
N ILE A 317 25.00 -12.39 -13.65
CA ILE A 317 26.30 -11.74 -13.48
C ILE A 317 26.89 -11.36 -14.82
N CYS A 318 27.40 -10.13 -14.95
CA CYS A 318 28.06 -9.66 -16.16
C CYS A 318 29.34 -8.90 -15.80
N SER A 319 30.35 -8.97 -16.66
CA SER A 319 31.53 -8.13 -16.46
C SER A 319 31.27 -6.68 -16.85
N ILE A 320 31.85 -5.73 -16.10
CA ILE A 320 31.77 -4.29 -16.40
C ILE A 320 32.26 -4.03 -17.83
N GLU A 321 33.38 -4.65 -18.21
CA GLU A 321 34.00 -4.44 -19.51
C GLU A 321 33.10 -4.90 -20.65
N ARG A 322 32.40 -6.03 -20.47
CA ARG A 322 31.49 -6.59 -21.47
C ARG A 322 30.23 -5.73 -21.57
N LEU A 323 29.59 -5.45 -20.44
CA LEU A 323 28.32 -4.75 -20.41
C LEU A 323 28.44 -3.33 -20.99
N ARG A 324 29.49 -2.57 -20.63
CA ARG A 324 29.69 -1.20 -21.14
C ARG A 324 30.00 -1.10 -22.64
N SER A 325 30.44 -2.20 -23.27
CA SER A 325 30.79 -2.23 -24.71
C SER A 325 29.82 -3.03 -25.56
N TRP A 326 28.81 -3.63 -24.94
CA TRP A 326 27.83 -4.45 -25.65
C TRP A 326 26.87 -3.55 -26.43
N ALA A 327 26.79 -3.75 -27.74
CA ALA A 327 25.98 -2.92 -28.63
C ALA A 327 24.48 -2.90 -28.26
N GLY A 328 23.98 -3.98 -27.65
CA GLY A 328 22.57 -4.06 -27.22
C GLY A 328 22.24 -3.21 -25.99
N ILE A 329 23.21 -2.58 -25.34
CA ILE A 329 22.95 -1.76 -24.14
C ILE A 329 22.14 -0.50 -24.47
N GLU A 330 22.34 0.08 -25.66
CA GLU A 330 21.63 1.29 -26.11
C GLU A 330 20.14 1.01 -26.31
N GLU A 331 19.78 -0.22 -26.70
CA GLU A 331 18.37 -0.62 -26.85
C GLU A 331 17.63 -0.73 -25.50
N LEU A 332 18.35 -0.86 -24.40
CA LEU A 332 17.77 -0.87 -23.06
C LEU A 332 17.44 0.53 -22.54
N ASP A 333 17.84 1.59 -23.25
CA ASP A 333 17.55 2.97 -22.85
C ASP A 333 16.05 3.30 -23.08
N ASP A 334 15.44 2.77 -24.16
CA ASP A 334 14.02 2.98 -24.47
C ASP A 334 13.09 2.12 -23.59
N LEU A 335 13.57 0.94 -23.18
CA LEU A 335 12.85 0.01 -22.32
C LEU A 335 13.81 -0.56 -21.27
N PRO A 336 13.99 0.13 -20.13
CA PRO A 336 14.91 -0.32 -19.09
C PRO A 336 14.45 -1.64 -18.46
N PRO A 337 15.35 -2.61 -18.23
CA PRO A 337 15.03 -3.79 -17.43
C PRO A 337 14.90 -3.42 -15.97
N GLU A 338 13.89 -3.98 -15.30
CA GLU A 338 13.67 -3.80 -13.86
C GLU A 338 14.41 -4.89 -13.08
N PHE A 339 15.33 -4.47 -12.21
CA PHE A 339 16.02 -5.30 -11.23
C PHE A 339 15.69 -4.84 -9.81
N ASP A 340 15.31 -5.78 -8.95
CA ASP A 340 15.07 -5.50 -7.54
C ASP A 340 16.38 -5.16 -6.81
N LEU A 341 17.50 -5.77 -7.24
CA LEU A 341 18.83 -5.53 -6.68
C LEU A 341 19.91 -5.54 -7.76
N ILE A 342 20.73 -4.48 -7.79
CA ILE A 342 21.98 -4.44 -8.55
C ILE A 342 23.16 -4.28 -7.59
N ILE A 343 24.17 -5.14 -7.75
CA ILE A 343 25.42 -5.09 -7.00
C ILE A 343 26.54 -4.78 -7.99
N VAL A 344 27.28 -3.70 -7.75
CA VAL A 344 28.45 -3.33 -8.57
C VAL A 344 29.72 -3.45 -7.75
N ASP A 345 30.58 -4.39 -8.12
CA ASP A 345 31.90 -4.55 -7.54
C ASP A 345 32.92 -3.68 -8.26
N GLU A 346 33.92 -3.19 -7.52
CA GLU A 346 34.89 -2.18 -7.98
C GLU A 346 34.23 -0.97 -8.67
N ALA A 347 33.21 -0.42 -7.99
CA ALA A 347 32.44 0.74 -8.44
C ALA A 347 33.32 1.99 -8.66
N HIS A 348 34.54 2.04 -8.11
CA HIS A 348 35.52 3.09 -8.39
C HIS A 348 35.86 3.24 -9.88
N SER A 349 35.58 2.22 -10.70
CA SER A 349 35.71 2.26 -12.16
C SER A 349 34.67 3.15 -12.85
N MET A 350 33.58 3.52 -12.16
CA MET A 350 32.48 4.35 -12.67
C MET A 350 32.55 5.81 -12.23
N ARG A 351 33.66 6.29 -11.66
CA ARG A 351 33.75 7.64 -11.07
C ARG A 351 33.91 8.80 -12.08
N ASN A 352 34.34 8.52 -13.31
CA ASN A 352 34.68 9.55 -14.30
C ASN A 352 33.51 9.77 -15.27
N GLN A 353 32.85 10.93 -15.19
CA GLN A 353 31.63 11.24 -15.98
C GLN A 353 31.81 11.06 -17.49
N ASP A 354 32.98 11.37 -18.03
CA ASP A 354 33.28 11.28 -19.47
C ASP A 354 33.56 9.84 -19.96
N THR A 355 33.26 8.81 -19.17
CA THR A 355 33.57 7.43 -19.51
C THR A 355 32.33 6.57 -19.76
N LYS A 356 32.49 5.56 -20.63
CA LYS A 356 31.46 4.52 -20.84
C LYS A 356 31.09 3.79 -19.54
N SER A 357 32.00 3.72 -18.57
CA SER A 357 31.74 3.12 -17.26
C SER A 357 30.79 3.97 -16.42
N TYR A 358 30.93 5.31 -16.43
CA TYR A 358 29.97 6.18 -15.75
C TYR A 358 28.60 6.13 -16.43
N ALA A 359 28.56 6.18 -17.77
CA ALA A 359 27.32 6.02 -18.52
C ALA A 359 26.62 4.66 -18.27
N LEU A 360 27.38 3.59 -18.01
CA LEU A 360 26.83 2.33 -17.53
C LEU A 360 26.28 2.48 -16.10
N GLY A 361 27.01 3.16 -15.21
CA GLY A 361 26.56 3.44 -13.84
C GLY A 361 25.21 4.17 -13.78
N THR A 362 25.00 5.17 -14.64
CA THR A 362 23.70 5.89 -14.74
C THR A 362 22.56 4.93 -15.09
N ARG A 363 22.76 4.09 -16.12
CA ARG A 363 21.78 3.07 -16.51
C ARG A 363 21.48 2.09 -15.37
N LEU A 364 22.51 1.59 -14.70
CA LEU A 364 22.34 0.68 -13.57
C LEU A 364 21.59 1.34 -12.40
N SER A 365 21.72 2.64 -12.20
CA SER A 365 20.93 3.38 -11.21
C SER A 365 19.45 3.44 -11.57
N ASP A 366 19.15 3.65 -12.85
CA ASP A 366 17.77 3.72 -13.35
C ASP A 366 17.09 2.34 -13.38
N TRP A 367 17.85 1.28 -13.62
CA TRP A 367 17.34 -0.10 -13.67
C TRP A 367 17.07 -0.73 -12.30
N ALA A 368 17.57 -0.12 -11.21
CA ALA A 368 17.63 -0.74 -9.90
C ALA A 368 16.71 -0.10 -8.85
N ASP A 369 15.88 -0.92 -8.20
CA ASP A 369 15.19 -0.52 -6.96
C ASP A 369 16.17 -0.39 -5.79
N ASN A 370 17.07 -1.37 -5.66
CA ASN A 370 18.18 -1.36 -4.71
C ASN A 370 19.52 -1.43 -5.46
N LEU A 371 20.44 -0.53 -5.12
CA LEU A 371 21.78 -0.44 -5.72
C LEU A 371 22.87 -0.48 -4.64
N VAL A 372 23.75 -1.46 -4.72
CA VAL A 372 24.87 -1.64 -3.80
C VAL A 372 26.18 -1.50 -4.55
N PHE A 373 26.95 -0.48 -4.20
CA PHE A 373 28.30 -0.27 -4.73
C PHE A 373 29.34 -0.77 -3.75
N LEU A 374 30.28 -1.59 -4.24
CA LEU A 374 31.42 -2.08 -3.47
C LEU A 374 32.68 -1.43 -4.04
N THR A 375 33.49 -0.87 -3.15
CA THR A 375 34.79 -0.32 -3.54
C THR A 375 35.78 -0.43 -2.39
N ALA A 376 37.03 -0.75 -2.68
CA ALA A 376 38.10 -0.67 -1.68
C ALA A 376 38.77 0.71 -1.64
N THR A 377 38.53 1.55 -2.65
CA THR A 377 39.23 2.83 -2.84
C THR A 377 38.23 3.93 -3.23
N PRO A 378 37.36 4.37 -2.32
CA PRO A 378 36.38 5.42 -2.62
C PRO A 378 37.04 6.78 -2.90
N ILE A 379 38.21 7.02 -2.30
CA ILE A 379 38.91 8.31 -2.29
C ILE A 379 40.37 8.02 -2.62
N ASN A 380 40.76 8.07 -3.90
CA ASN A 380 42.19 7.94 -4.22
C ASN A 380 42.80 9.20 -4.83
N LEU A 381 42.03 10.14 -5.40
CA LEU A 381 42.64 11.35 -5.98
C LEU A 381 41.89 12.67 -5.75
N ARG A 382 40.54 12.75 -5.70
CA ARG A 382 39.78 14.02 -5.46
C ARG A 382 38.42 13.81 -4.80
N GLN A 383 37.90 14.81 -4.09
CA GLN A 383 36.55 14.82 -3.49
C GLN A 383 35.43 14.64 -4.53
N GLU A 384 35.66 15.13 -5.75
CA GLU A 384 34.76 15.02 -6.92
C GLU A 384 34.49 13.56 -7.34
N ASP A 385 35.48 12.67 -7.21
CA ASP A 385 35.35 11.25 -7.58
C ASP A 385 34.31 10.53 -6.71
N LEU A 386 34.27 10.85 -5.42
CA LEU A 386 33.30 10.30 -4.49
C LEU A 386 31.91 10.88 -4.75
N LEU A 387 31.81 12.19 -5.02
CA LEU A 387 30.55 12.84 -5.36
C LEU A 387 29.91 12.21 -6.60
N ASN A 388 30.69 11.89 -7.62
CA ASN A 388 30.18 11.22 -8.82
C ASN A 388 29.57 9.83 -8.51
N LEU A 389 30.17 9.05 -7.61
CA LEU A 389 29.61 7.76 -7.20
C LEU A 389 28.37 7.91 -6.32
N LEU A 390 28.33 8.96 -5.47
CA LEU A 390 27.15 9.26 -4.65
C LEU A 390 25.99 9.74 -5.51
N GLU A 391 26.25 10.53 -6.55
CA GLU A 391 25.24 10.96 -7.51
C GLU A 391 24.64 9.77 -8.28
N LEU A 392 25.46 8.78 -8.64
CA LEU A 392 24.94 7.53 -9.22
C LEU A 392 24.06 6.75 -8.23
N LEU A 393 24.34 6.79 -6.93
CA LEU A 393 23.51 6.12 -5.92
C LEU A 393 22.23 6.89 -5.59
N ALA A 394 22.28 8.22 -5.61
CA ALA A 394 21.18 9.10 -5.27
C ALA A 394 21.13 10.29 -6.22
N PRO A 395 20.60 10.09 -7.45
CA PRO A 395 20.55 11.13 -8.46
C PRO A 395 19.75 12.35 -8.00
N GLY A 396 20.30 13.54 -8.18
CA GLY A 396 19.68 14.82 -7.80
C GLY A 396 19.92 15.26 -6.35
N ASP A 397 20.53 14.41 -5.51
CA ASP A 397 20.88 14.77 -4.12
C ASP A 397 22.28 15.39 -4.01
N TYR A 398 23.15 15.20 -5.02
CA TYR A 398 24.54 15.66 -4.99
C TYR A 398 24.91 16.42 -6.28
N GLU A 399 24.87 17.76 -6.26
CA GLU A 399 25.33 18.55 -7.40
C GLU A 399 26.84 18.38 -7.61
N PRO A 400 27.31 17.91 -8.79
CA PRO A 400 28.73 17.95 -9.12
C PRO A 400 29.16 19.42 -9.22
N SER A 401 30.27 19.77 -8.56
CA SER A 401 30.87 21.09 -8.68
C SER A 401 31.20 21.38 -10.15
N ARG A 402 30.50 22.36 -10.72
CA ARG A 402 30.77 22.91 -12.07
C ARG A 402 32.13 23.60 -12.16
#